data_AF-A0A2S7SXS5-F1
#
_entry.id   AF-A0A2S7SXS5-F1
#
_cell.length_a   1.000
_cell.length_b   1.000
_cell.length_c   1.000
_cell.angle_alpha   90.00
_cell.angle_beta   90.00
_cell.angle_gamma   90.00
#
_symmetry.space_group_name_H-M   'P 1'
#
loop_
_entity.id
_entity.type
_entity.pdbx_description
1 polymer ?
#
loop_
_entity_poly.entity_id
_entity_poly.type
_entity_poly.pdbx_seq_one_letter_code
_entity_poly.pdbx_strand_id
1 'polypeptide(L)'
;MNKFYLLIICCCCTYAATAQSTVYSERDYARKPVWIEMIKDTSVNFFEAEKAFKTYFRNHEKPEGEQEDIGEHEKREKNPSKREQREMQRENHMRMDVKRYEYWRDRMLPYVLPDGHILTPTERLKIWKDNSSRQ
;
A
#
# COMPACT_ATOMS: atom_id res chain seq x y z
N MET A 1 9.44 -56.04 11.72
CA MET A 1 8.50 -54.97 12.10
C MET A 1 9.28 -53.74 12.53
N ASN A 2 8.95 -52.60 11.91
CA ASN A 2 9.16 -51.24 12.39
C ASN A 2 10.61 -50.71 12.53
N LYS A 3 11.31 -50.56 11.39
CA LYS A 3 12.48 -49.66 11.28
C LYS A 3 12.37 -48.60 10.16
N PHE A 4 11.19 -48.46 9.56
CA PHE A 4 10.94 -47.47 8.49
C PHE A 4 10.09 -46.27 8.93
N TYR A 5 9.59 -46.24 10.17
CA TYR A 5 8.73 -45.16 10.64
C TYR A 5 9.47 -43.89 11.10
N LEU A 6 10.81 -43.93 11.20
CA LEU A 6 11.60 -42.79 11.67
C LEU A 6 11.99 -41.77 10.58
N LEU A 7 11.66 -42.03 9.31
CA LEU A 7 12.00 -41.15 8.18
C LEU A 7 10.84 -40.29 7.67
N ILE A 8 9.63 -40.40 8.26
CA ILE A 8 8.43 -39.70 7.79
C ILE A 8 8.07 -38.48 8.68
N ILE A 9 8.72 -38.29 9.83
CA ILE A 9 8.35 -37.25 10.81
C ILE A 9 9.17 -35.94 10.65
N CYS A 10 10.19 -35.90 9.78
CA CYS A 10 11.03 -34.70 9.62
C CYS A 10 10.73 -33.87 8.35
N CYS A 11 9.53 -34.00 7.80
CA CYS A 11 9.06 -33.21 6.65
C CYS A 11 7.88 -32.30 7.04
N CYS A 12 7.87 -31.81 8.28
CA CYS A 12 6.98 -30.73 8.69
C CYS A 12 7.59 -29.39 8.27
N CYS A 13 7.27 -28.99 7.04
CA CYS A 13 6.93 -27.63 6.65
C CYS A 13 7.60 -26.51 7.46
N THR A 14 8.89 -26.27 7.24
CA THR A 14 9.45 -24.94 7.45
C THR A 14 8.94 -24.02 6.32
N TYR A 15 7.70 -23.55 6.46
CA TYR A 15 7.28 -22.32 5.78
C TYR A 15 8.04 -21.17 6.44
N ALA A 16 9.32 -21.01 6.07
CA ALA A 16 9.97 -19.74 6.20
C ALA A 16 9.30 -18.83 5.18
N ALA A 17 8.27 -18.09 5.61
CA ALA A 17 7.78 -16.94 4.88
C ALA A 17 8.96 -15.97 4.79
N THR A 18 9.72 -16.06 3.70
CA THR A 18 10.69 -15.03 3.37
C THR A 18 9.85 -13.81 3.02
N ALA A 19 9.71 -12.91 3.99
CA ALA A 19 9.32 -11.54 3.70
C ALA A 19 10.42 -10.97 2.80
N GLN A 20 10.28 -11.16 1.48
CA GLN A 20 11.12 -10.49 0.51
C GLN A 20 10.74 -9.02 0.59
N SER A 21 11.51 -8.25 1.37
CA SER A 21 11.49 -6.79 1.29
C SER A 21 11.86 -6.43 -0.15
N THR A 22 10.86 -6.12 -0.95
CA THR A 22 11.07 -5.70 -2.34
C THR A 22 11.76 -4.35 -2.31
N VAL A 23 13.06 -4.34 -2.60
CA VAL A 23 13.82 -3.10 -2.70
C VAL A 23 13.51 -2.49 -4.07
N TYR A 24 12.68 -1.44 -4.07
CA TYR A 24 12.34 -0.70 -5.27
C TYR A 24 13.44 0.32 -5.60
N SER A 25 13.75 0.47 -6.89
CA SER A 25 14.64 1.53 -7.36
C SER A 25 13.86 2.82 -7.67
N GLU A 26 14.56 3.96 -7.75
CA GLU A 26 13.96 5.23 -8.23
C GLU A 26 13.27 5.08 -9.60
N ARG A 27 13.83 4.22 -10.46
CA ARG A 27 13.26 3.94 -11.77
C ARG A 27 11.92 3.21 -11.67
N ASP A 28 11.76 2.36 -10.67
CA ASP A 28 10.51 1.64 -10.42
C ASP A 28 9.45 2.62 -9.91
N TYR A 29 9.79 3.48 -8.95
CA TYR A 29 8.93 4.56 -8.46
C TYR A 29 8.41 5.44 -9.59
N ALA A 30 9.28 5.79 -10.55
CA ALA A 30 8.93 6.67 -11.65
C ALA A 30 8.10 6.01 -12.76
N ARG A 31 8.02 4.67 -12.83
CA ARG A 31 7.37 3.94 -13.95
C ARG A 31 6.14 3.15 -13.55
N LYS A 32 6.08 2.71 -12.30
CA LYS A 32 5.03 1.82 -11.80
C LYS A 32 4.46 2.40 -10.51
N PRO A 33 3.14 2.27 -10.29
CA PRO A 33 2.51 2.74 -9.05
C PRO A 33 2.77 1.74 -7.91
N VAL A 34 4.03 1.47 -7.58
CA VAL A 34 4.41 0.46 -6.58
C VAL A 34 3.94 0.83 -5.17
N TRP A 35 3.68 2.12 -4.93
CA TRP A 35 3.07 2.62 -3.70
C TRP A 35 1.73 1.94 -3.38
N ILE A 36 0.99 1.44 -4.40
CA ILE A 36 -0.28 0.71 -4.22
C ILE A 36 -0.06 -0.59 -3.44
N GLU A 37 1.02 -1.32 -3.72
CA GLU A 37 1.34 -2.54 -2.97
C GLU A 37 2.01 -2.22 -1.64
N MET A 38 2.85 -1.18 -1.61
CA MET A 38 3.52 -0.72 -0.39
C MET A 38 2.53 -0.37 0.72
N ILE A 39 1.44 0.34 0.44
CA ILE A 39 0.45 0.70 1.48
C ILE A 39 -0.37 -0.48 2.02
N LYS A 40 -0.33 -1.63 1.35
CA LYS A 40 -0.94 -2.88 1.84
C LYS A 40 -0.01 -3.64 2.79
N ASP A 41 1.29 -3.38 2.71
CA ASP A 41 2.31 -3.97 3.57
C ASP A 41 2.30 -3.27 4.93
N THR A 42 2.13 -4.05 6.00
CA THR A 42 2.10 -3.53 7.38
C THR A 42 3.48 -3.15 7.91
N SER A 43 4.55 -3.55 7.24
CA SER A 43 5.94 -3.27 7.57
C SER A 43 6.56 -2.14 6.75
N VAL A 44 5.78 -1.52 5.86
CA VAL A 44 6.25 -0.47 4.97
C VAL A 44 6.78 0.74 5.77
N ASN A 45 7.92 1.29 5.34
CA ASN A 45 8.38 2.58 5.83
C ASN A 45 7.51 3.70 5.21
N PHE A 46 7.01 4.59 6.05
CA PHE A 46 6.11 5.66 5.64
C PHE A 46 6.72 6.57 4.58
N PHE A 47 7.98 6.98 4.77
CA PHE A 47 8.66 7.92 3.87
C PHE A 47 9.01 7.27 2.53
N GLU A 48 9.31 5.97 2.51
CA GLU A 48 9.53 5.25 1.25
C GLU A 48 8.23 5.17 0.43
N ALA A 49 7.09 4.85 1.05
CA ALA A 49 5.81 4.83 0.34
C ALA A 49 5.41 6.23 -0.16
N GLU A 50 5.64 7.26 0.66
CA GLU A 50 5.38 8.65 0.26
C GLU A 50 6.29 9.09 -0.90
N LYS A 51 7.57 8.72 -0.87
CA LYS A 51 8.53 8.97 -1.94
C LYS A 51 8.10 8.27 -3.23
N ALA A 52 7.72 7.01 -3.16
CA ALA A 52 7.23 6.24 -4.30
C ALA A 52 5.98 6.90 -4.93
N PHE A 53 5.03 7.34 -4.11
CA PHE A 53 3.84 8.07 -4.56
C PHE A 53 4.22 9.39 -5.27
N LYS A 54 5.04 10.24 -4.62
CA LYS A 54 5.46 11.53 -5.17
C LYS A 54 6.27 11.39 -6.46
N THR A 55 7.16 10.40 -6.53
CA THR A 55 7.99 10.15 -7.71
C THR A 55 7.16 9.63 -8.88
N TYR A 56 6.16 8.79 -8.64
CA TYR A 56 5.24 8.33 -9.69
C TYR A 56 4.50 9.51 -10.33
N PHE A 57 3.82 10.32 -9.53
CA PHE A 57 3.02 11.46 -10.02
C PHE A 57 3.83 12.68 -10.46
N ARG A 58 5.17 12.65 -10.37
CA ARG A 58 6.01 13.65 -11.03
C ARG A 58 5.96 13.54 -12.56
N ASN A 59 5.75 12.33 -13.06
CA ASN A 59 5.78 12.02 -14.50
C ASN A 59 4.43 11.50 -15.03
N HIS A 60 3.40 11.45 -14.19
CA HIS A 60 2.07 10.93 -14.52
C HIS A 60 1.02 11.93 -14.07
N GLU A 61 -0.07 12.05 -14.84
CA GLU A 61 -1.21 12.86 -14.46
C GLU A 61 -1.92 12.20 -13.26
N LYS A 62 -2.12 13.00 -12.21
CA LYS A 62 -2.90 12.57 -11.05
C LYS A 62 -4.38 12.73 -11.43
N PRO A 63 -5.24 11.71 -11.25
CA PRO A 63 -6.67 11.84 -11.52
C PRO A 63 -7.27 12.94 -10.65
N GLU A 64 -8.19 13.71 -11.24
CA GLU A 64 -8.91 14.80 -10.56
C GLU A 64 -9.75 14.27 -9.38
N GLY A 65 -9.91 15.11 -8.37
CA GLY A 65 -10.64 14.76 -7.15
C GLY A 65 -12.15 14.78 -7.35
N GLU A 66 -12.92 14.10 -6.49
CA GLU A 66 -14.39 14.06 -6.60
C GLU A 66 -15.09 15.43 -6.54
N GLN A 67 -14.44 16.47 -6.03
CA GLN A 67 -15.00 17.82 -5.95
C GLN A 67 -14.87 18.61 -7.24
N GLU A 68 -13.94 18.25 -8.13
CA GLU A 68 -13.73 18.93 -9.42
C GLU A 68 -14.72 18.43 -10.48
N ASP A 69 -15.43 17.34 -10.17
CA ASP A 69 -16.16 16.50 -11.12
C ASP A 69 -17.68 16.74 -11.17
N ILE A 70 -18.13 17.91 -10.68
CA ILE A 70 -19.56 18.29 -10.71
C ILE A 70 -20.06 18.46 -12.16
N GLY A 71 -19.16 18.59 -13.14
CA GLY A 71 -19.47 18.82 -14.56
C GLY A 71 -19.25 17.66 -15.54
N GLU A 72 -18.56 16.57 -15.18
CA GLU A 72 -18.16 15.54 -16.18
C GLU A 72 -19.26 14.49 -16.46
N HIS A 73 -20.28 14.40 -15.61
CA HIS A 73 -21.45 13.58 -15.90
C HIS A 73 -22.20 14.00 -17.18
N GLU A 74 -21.98 15.22 -17.71
CA GLU A 74 -22.58 15.70 -18.95
C GLU A 74 -21.92 15.16 -20.24
N LYS A 75 -20.68 14.65 -20.18
CA LYS A 75 -19.92 14.23 -21.38
C LYS A 75 -19.75 12.72 -21.56
N ARG A 76 -20.40 11.89 -20.74
CA ARG A 76 -20.49 10.45 -21.03
C ARG A 76 -21.29 10.27 -22.31
N GLU A 77 -20.60 10.06 -23.44
CA GLU A 77 -21.25 9.64 -24.67
C GLU A 77 -22.23 8.50 -24.34
N LYS A 78 -23.44 8.54 -24.92
CA LYS A 78 -24.48 7.54 -24.63
C LYS A 78 -24.06 6.10 -24.98
N ASN A 79 -22.92 5.90 -25.67
CA ASN A 79 -22.29 4.60 -25.90
C ASN A 79 -20.78 4.77 -26.16
N PRO A 80 -19.93 4.84 -25.11
CA PRO A 80 -18.49 4.90 -25.30
C PRO A 80 -17.98 3.61 -25.96
N SER A 81 -16.95 3.71 -26.79
CA SER A 81 -16.28 2.55 -27.37
C SER A 81 -15.70 1.63 -26.28
N LYS A 82 -15.45 0.36 -26.61
CA LYS A 82 -14.79 -0.58 -25.66
C LYS A 82 -13.43 -0.09 -25.19
N ARG A 83 -12.72 0.73 -25.99
CA ARG A 83 -11.42 1.29 -25.64
C ARG A 83 -11.58 2.37 -24.56
N GLU A 84 -12.50 3.30 -24.78
CA GLU A 84 -12.81 4.38 -23.83
C GLU A 84 -13.35 3.83 -22.52
N GLN A 85 -14.23 2.82 -22.57
CA GLN A 85 -14.71 2.16 -21.35
C GLN A 85 -13.56 1.59 -20.51
N ARG A 86 -12.57 0.96 -21.15
CA ARG A 86 -11.39 0.43 -20.45
C ARG A 86 -10.51 1.55 -19.88
N GLU A 87 -10.44 2.69 -20.56
CA GLU A 87 -9.68 3.86 -20.11
C GLU A 87 -10.33 4.51 -18.89
N MET A 88 -11.63 4.80 -18.97
CA MET A 88 -12.44 5.25 -17.84
C MET A 88 -12.33 4.28 -16.65
N GLN A 89 -12.33 2.96 -16.89
CA GLN A 89 -12.14 1.98 -15.82
C GLN A 89 -10.75 2.08 -15.19
N ARG A 90 -9.67 2.25 -15.98
CA ARG A 90 -8.31 2.39 -15.46
C ARG A 90 -8.16 3.67 -14.64
N GLU A 91 -8.69 4.77 -15.14
CA GLU A 91 -8.70 6.06 -14.45
C GLU A 91 -9.48 5.98 -13.14
N ASN A 92 -10.68 5.40 -13.16
CA ASN A 92 -11.47 5.18 -11.94
C ASN A 92 -10.73 4.30 -10.93
N HIS A 93 -10.05 3.24 -11.37
CA HIS A 93 -9.22 2.43 -10.46
C HIS A 93 -8.09 3.26 -9.86
N MET A 94 -7.36 4.03 -10.67
CA MET A 94 -6.29 4.90 -10.20
C MET A 94 -6.79 5.95 -9.19
N ARG A 95 -7.96 6.55 -9.45
CA ARG A 95 -8.61 7.49 -8.53
C ARG A 95 -8.92 6.82 -7.18
N MET A 96 -9.43 5.59 -7.20
CA MET A 96 -9.67 4.82 -5.97
C MET A 96 -8.38 4.42 -5.26
N ASP A 97 -7.31 4.13 -5.98
CA ASP A 97 -5.99 3.86 -5.40
C ASP A 97 -5.41 5.12 -4.72
N VAL A 98 -5.50 6.29 -5.37
CA VAL A 98 -5.05 7.57 -4.81
C VAL A 98 -5.79 7.88 -3.50
N LYS A 99 -7.11 7.70 -3.47
CA LYS A 99 -7.89 7.88 -2.23
C LYS A 99 -7.46 6.93 -1.12
N ARG A 100 -7.19 5.67 -1.46
CA ARG A 100 -6.69 4.68 -0.48
C ARG A 100 -5.35 5.11 0.10
N TYR A 101 -4.45 5.62 -0.74
CA TYR A 101 -3.18 6.19 -0.28
C TYR A 101 -3.39 7.40 0.63
N GLU A 102 -4.24 8.36 0.26
CA GLU A 102 -4.49 9.56 1.06
C GLU A 102 -5.08 9.20 2.43
N TYR A 103 -6.07 8.30 2.45
CA TYR A 103 -6.63 7.78 3.69
C TYR A 103 -5.58 7.07 4.54
N TRP A 104 -4.76 6.19 3.94
CA TRP A 104 -3.68 5.49 4.63
C TRP A 104 -2.67 6.49 5.22
N ARG A 105 -2.25 7.48 4.44
CA ARG A 105 -1.30 8.52 4.85
C ARG A 105 -1.81 9.24 6.08
N ASP A 106 -3.04 9.74 6.03
CA ASP A 106 -3.63 10.53 7.12
C ASP A 106 -3.85 9.68 8.37
N ARG A 107 -4.18 8.39 8.21
CA ARG A 107 -4.34 7.44 9.33
C ARG A 107 -3.03 7.01 9.98
N MET A 108 -1.95 6.90 9.21
CA MET A 108 -0.67 6.43 9.70
C MET A 108 0.20 7.56 10.24
N LEU A 109 0.10 8.77 9.67
CA LEU A 109 0.93 9.93 10.02
C LEU A 109 1.08 10.19 11.54
N PRO A 110 0.03 10.10 12.37
CA PRO A 110 0.16 10.31 13.83
C PRO A 110 1.03 9.28 14.55
N TYR A 111 1.34 8.17 13.89
CA TYR A 111 2.06 7.01 14.44
C TYR A 111 3.42 6.80 13.76
N VAL A 112 3.85 7.74 12.92
CA VAL A 112 5.13 7.71 12.23
C VAL A 112 6.22 8.25 13.15
N LEU A 113 7.30 7.49 13.30
CA LEU A 113 8.51 7.91 13.99
C LEU A 113 9.42 8.75 13.07
N PRO A 114 10.42 9.48 13.61
CA PRO A 114 11.31 10.32 12.81
C PRO A 114 12.10 9.58 11.71
N ASP A 115 12.27 8.27 11.83
CA ASP A 115 12.92 7.40 10.84
C ASP A 115 11.95 6.82 9.79
N GLY A 116 10.65 7.12 9.90
CA GLY A 116 9.60 6.65 8.99
C GLY A 116 8.99 5.31 9.40
N HIS A 117 9.41 4.70 10.51
CA HIS A 117 8.76 3.52 11.05
C HIS A 117 7.35 3.85 11.54
N ILE A 118 6.37 3.03 11.15
CA ILE A 118 4.98 3.18 11.59
C ILE A 118 4.79 2.29 12.81
N LEU A 119 4.43 2.88 13.96
CA LEU A 119 4.15 2.10 15.16
C LEU A 119 3.02 1.10 14.90
N THR A 120 3.29 -0.16 15.20
CA THR A 120 2.30 -1.25 15.19
C THR A 120 1.29 -1.09 16.33
N PRO A 121 0.10 -1.73 16.26
CA PRO A 121 -0.86 -1.69 17.36
C PRO A 121 -0.27 -2.14 18.70
N THR A 122 0.60 -3.15 18.70
CA THR A 122 1.26 -3.66 19.90
C THR A 122 2.23 -2.65 20.51
N GLU A 123 3.03 -1.97 19.66
CA GLU A 123 3.94 -0.91 20.12
C GLU A 123 3.18 0.28 20.70
N ARG A 124 2.07 0.69 20.06
CA ARG A 124 1.18 1.75 20.56
C ARG A 124 0.61 1.41 21.93
N LEU A 125 0.12 0.17 22.11
CA LEU A 125 -0.41 -0.30 23.40
C LEU A 125 0.68 -0.32 24.48
N LYS A 126 1.92 -0.70 24.13
CA LYS A 126 3.04 -0.69 25.07
C LYS A 126 3.35 0.74 25.53
N ILE A 127 3.47 1.69 24.60
CA ILE A 127 3.69 3.12 24.93
C ILE A 127 2.59 3.64 25.86
N TRP A 128 1.33 3.29 25.58
CA TRP A 128 0.21 3.69 26.43
C TRP A 128 0.29 3.11 27.85
N LYS A 129 0.61 1.82 28.00
CA LYS A 129 0.79 1.17 29.31
C LYS A 129 1.94 1.79 30.11
N ASP A 130 3.06 2.04 29.44
CA ASP A 130 4.26 2.62 30.06
C ASP A 130 4.02 4.06 30.51
N ASN A 131 3.19 4.82 29.77
CA ASN A 131 2.80 6.17 30.18
C ASN A 131 1.79 6.16 31.35
N SER A 132 0.90 5.17 31.41
CA SER A 132 -0.14 5.06 32.45
C SER A 132 0.41 4.58 33.80
N SER A 133 1.51 3.81 33.81
CA SER A 133 2.15 3.32 35.05
C SER A 133 3.10 4.34 35.71
N ARG A 134 3.41 5.43 35.01
CA ARG A 134 4.28 6.53 35.47
C ARG A 134 3.50 7.68 36.10
N GLN A 135 2.17 7.66 36.04
CA GLN A 135 1.25 8.60 36.70
C GLN A 135 0.72 7.98 37.99
#